data_AF-A0A0F2MDG1-F1
#
_entry.id   AF-A0A0F2MDG1-F1
#
_cell.length_a   1.000
_cell.length_b   1.000
_cell.length_c   1.000
_cell.angle_alpha   90.00
_cell.angle_beta   90.00
_cell.angle_gamma   90.00
#
_symmetry.space_group_name_H-M   'P 1'
#
loop_
_entity.id
_entity.type
_entity.pdbx_description
1 polymer ?
#
loop_
_entity_poly.entity_id
_entity_poly.type
_entity_poly.pdbx_seq_one_letter_code
_entity_poly.pdbx_strand_id
1 'polypeptide(L)'
;MRQRILFGILLALSCRCDAHPGFSAVLHDLHGYVARQNASTEGPSTTLLADLATQGAKTPAGEAIRSILQGESTAVVDPTVVYTPPDAVNKAGNGGLNSPACGTDTCCIWSYIVPAMVVAFSENNGTRCSALARSAIRIGFHDAAV
;
A
#
# COMPACT_ATOMS: atom_id res chain seq x y z
N MET A 1 -40.73 60.75 -11.91
CA MET A 1 -40.86 59.74 -12.98
C MET A 1 -40.72 58.35 -12.37
N ARG A 2 -41.63 57.45 -12.74
CA ARG A 2 -41.71 56.04 -12.36
C ARG A 2 -40.63 55.21 -13.07
N GLN A 3 -40.00 54.25 -12.40
CA GLN A 3 -39.62 52.93 -12.96
C GLN A 3 -38.99 52.07 -11.85
N ARG A 4 -39.68 51.06 -11.32
CA ARG A 4 -40.01 49.72 -11.83
C ARG A 4 -39.17 48.65 -11.08
N ILE A 5 -39.89 47.98 -10.21
CA ILE A 5 -39.64 46.70 -9.54
C ILE A 5 -39.00 45.68 -10.49
N LEU A 6 -37.92 45.05 -10.06
CA LEU A 6 -37.55 43.70 -10.51
C LEU A 6 -37.04 42.92 -9.28
N PHE A 7 -37.97 42.30 -8.56
CA PHE A 7 -37.64 41.27 -7.55
C PHE A 7 -37.37 39.97 -8.31
N GLY A 8 -36.10 39.68 -8.56
CA GLY A 8 -35.66 38.38 -9.05
C GLY A 8 -35.74 37.36 -7.92
N ILE A 9 -36.66 36.40 -8.05
CA ILE A 9 -36.75 35.25 -7.13
C ILE A 9 -35.56 34.32 -7.44
N LEU A 10 -34.56 34.33 -6.57
CA LEU A 10 -33.49 33.32 -6.56
C LEU A 10 -34.03 32.04 -5.91
N LEU A 11 -34.35 31.03 -6.72
CA LEU A 11 -34.70 29.70 -6.21
C LEU A 11 -33.40 29.00 -5.76
N ALA A 12 -33.11 29.05 -4.46
CA ALA A 12 -32.00 28.33 -3.87
C ALA A 12 -32.32 26.81 -3.90
N LEU A 13 -31.55 26.05 -4.68
CA LEU A 13 -31.60 24.60 -4.70
C LEU A 13 -30.94 24.09 -3.41
N SER A 14 -31.72 23.92 -2.34
CA SER A 14 -31.24 23.39 -1.07
C SER A 14 -30.93 21.90 -1.22
N CYS A 15 -29.65 21.56 -1.38
CA CYS A 15 -29.15 20.21 -1.13
C CYS A 15 -29.45 19.87 0.34
N ARG A 16 -30.33 18.89 0.58
CA ARG A 16 -30.58 18.39 1.92
C ARG A 16 -29.35 17.58 2.32
N CYS A 17 -28.43 18.21 3.04
CA CYS A 17 -27.41 17.49 3.79
C CYS A 17 -28.12 16.79 4.95
N ASP A 18 -28.38 15.48 4.82
CA ASP A 18 -28.73 14.64 5.96
C ASP A 18 -27.50 14.54 6.87
N ALA A 19 -27.35 15.53 7.75
CA ALA A 19 -26.38 15.49 8.83
C ALA A 19 -26.97 14.59 9.92
N HIS A 20 -26.52 13.33 9.99
CA HIS A 20 -26.92 12.43 11.07
C HIS A 20 -26.47 13.02 12.42
N PRO A 21 -27.40 13.30 13.35
CA PRO A 21 -27.03 13.76 14.68
C PRO A 21 -26.15 12.70 15.35
N GLY A 22 -24.98 13.13 15.87
CA GLY A 22 -23.99 12.26 16.51
C GLY A 22 -22.72 12.00 15.71
N PHE A 23 -22.68 12.30 14.40
CA PHE A 23 -21.46 12.11 13.60
C PHE A 23 -20.27 12.95 14.10
N SER A 24 -20.53 14.13 14.67
CA SER A 24 -19.49 14.95 15.30
C SER A 24 -18.84 14.28 16.51
N ALA A 25 -19.60 13.50 17.29
CA ALA A 25 -19.07 12.75 18.42
C ALA A 25 -18.21 11.57 17.94
N VAL A 26 -18.66 10.88 16.88
CA VAL A 26 -17.90 9.81 16.23
C VAL A 26 -16.59 10.34 15.63
N LEU A 27 -16.62 11.46 14.92
CA LEU A 27 -15.43 12.11 14.38
C LEU A 27 -14.47 12.55 15.48
N HIS A 28 -14.98 13.11 16.57
CA HIS A 28 -14.17 13.52 17.71
C HIS A 28 -13.46 12.33 18.36
N ASP A 29 -14.15 11.21 18.54
CA ASP A 29 -13.57 10.00 19.11
C ASP A 29 -12.54 9.35 18.16
N LEU A 30 -12.82 9.37 16.85
CA LEU A 30 -11.89 8.93 15.82
C LEU A 30 -10.61 9.78 15.79
N HIS A 31 -10.74 11.10 15.84
CA HIS A 31 -9.59 12.01 15.95
C HIS A 31 -8.80 11.75 17.23
N GLY A 32 -9.48 11.48 18.34
CA GLY A 32 -8.83 11.07 19.59
C GLY A 32 -8.05 9.76 19.44
N TYR A 33 -8.60 8.76 18.76
CA TYR A 33 -7.92 7.49 18.51
C TYR A 33 -6.68 7.64 17.63
N VAL A 34 -6.79 8.41 16.53
CA VAL A 34 -5.67 8.70 15.63
C VAL A 34 -4.59 9.51 16.34
N ALA A 35 -4.96 10.51 17.16
CA ALA A 35 -4.01 11.28 17.95
C ALA A 35 -3.25 10.39 18.95
N ARG A 36 -3.94 9.44 19.60
CA ARG A 36 -3.31 8.46 20.51
C ARG A 36 -2.40 7.48 19.77
N GLN A 37 -2.78 6.98 18.59
CA GLN A 37 -1.90 6.13 17.78
C GLN A 37 -0.66 6.88 17.26
N ASN A 38 -0.80 8.15 16.92
CA ASN A 38 0.35 8.95 16.50
C ASN A 38 1.25 9.34 17.68
N ALA A 39 0.69 9.40 18.90
CA ALA A 39 1.41 9.72 20.13
C ALA A 39 1.88 8.47 20.91
N SER A 40 1.47 7.26 20.52
CA SER A 40 1.85 6.04 21.21
C SER A 40 3.33 5.73 20.94
N THR A 41 4.10 5.67 22.03
CA THR A 41 5.46 5.13 22.07
C THR A 41 5.48 3.60 22.18
N GLU A 42 4.31 2.95 22.23
CA GLU A 42 4.23 1.50 22.12
C GLU A 42 4.69 1.06 20.73
N GLY A 43 5.62 0.11 20.70
CA GLY A 43 6.14 -0.44 19.45
C GLY A 43 5.04 -1.12 18.61
N PRO A 44 5.34 -1.49 17.36
CA PRO A 44 4.39 -2.21 16.51
C PRO A 44 3.88 -3.48 17.20
N SER A 45 2.60 -3.82 16.97
CA SER A 45 2.01 -5.05 17.51
C SER A 45 2.80 -6.27 17.03
N THR A 46 3.23 -7.10 17.97
CA THR A 46 3.92 -8.38 17.71
C THR A 46 2.97 -9.58 17.73
N THR A 47 1.66 -9.31 17.77
CA THR A 47 0.63 -10.34 17.75
C THR A 47 0.55 -10.97 16.36
N LEU A 48 0.70 -12.29 16.29
CA LEU A 48 0.55 -13.04 15.06
C LEU A 48 -0.92 -13.04 14.59
N LEU A 49 -1.12 -13.05 13.29
CA LEU A 49 -2.45 -12.98 12.66
C LEU A 49 -2.86 -14.35 12.09
N ALA A 50 -4.16 -14.63 12.09
CA ALA A 50 -4.81 -15.70 11.33
C ALA A 50 -4.18 -17.10 11.48
N ASP A 51 -3.88 -17.76 10.36
CA ASP A 51 -3.26 -19.08 10.25
C ASP A 51 -1.83 -19.10 10.81
N LEU A 52 -1.10 -17.99 10.64
CA LEU A 52 0.24 -17.85 11.22
C LEU A 52 0.22 -17.95 12.75
N ALA A 53 -0.86 -17.50 13.40
CA ALA A 53 -1.05 -17.64 14.84
C ALA A 53 -1.57 -19.02 15.26
N THR A 54 -2.46 -19.63 14.47
CA THR A 54 -3.19 -20.85 14.85
C THR A 54 -2.52 -22.14 14.37
N GLN A 55 -1.95 -22.11 13.17
CA GLN A 55 -1.30 -23.25 12.52
C GLN A 55 0.23 -23.13 12.56
N GLY A 56 0.76 -21.90 12.70
CA GLY A 56 2.18 -21.61 12.63
C GLY A 56 2.71 -21.64 11.20
N ALA A 57 3.89 -21.07 10.97
CA ALA A 57 4.50 -21.06 9.65
C ALA A 57 4.98 -22.47 9.23
N LYS A 58 4.75 -22.82 7.97
CA LYS A 58 5.07 -24.13 7.39
C LYS A 58 6.18 -24.10 6.36
N THR A 59 6.64 -22.91 5.99
CA THR A 59 7.64 -22.68 4.96
C THR A 59 8.71 -21.73 5.48
N PRO A 60 9.93 -21.76 4.92
CA PRO A 60 10.97 -20.80 5.28
C PRO A 60 10.52 -19.34 5.11
N ALA A 61 9.74 -19.06 4.05
CA ALA A 61 9.16 -17.73 3.83
C ALA A 61 8.13 -17.37 4.92
N GLY A 62 7.28 -18.31 5.32
CA GLY A 62 6.34 -18.09 6.43
C GLY A 62 7.07 -17.80 7.75
N GLU A 63 8.17 -18.50 8.03
CA GLU A 63 8.94 -18.28 9.26
C GLU A 63 9.64 -16.92 9.23
N ALA A 64 10.15 -16.51 8.08
CA ALA A 64 10.69 -15.16 7.90
C ALA A 64 9.63 -14.07 8.15
N ILE A 65 8.42 -14.24 7.60
CA ILE A 65 7.29 -13.33 7.83
C ILE A 65 6.94 -13.29 9.32
N ARG A 66 6.89 -14.46 9.98
CA ARG A 66 6.63 -14.56 11.41
C ARG A 66 7.64 -13.76 12.23
N SER A 67 8.94 -13.98 12.02
CA SER A 67 9.99 -13.26 12.75
C SER A 67 9.94 -11.75 12.49
N ILE A 68 9.60 -11.31 11.27
CA ILE A 68 9.37 -9.89 10.97
C ILE A 68 8.21 -9.34 11.80
N LEU A 69 7.06 -10.03 11.81
CA LEU A 69 5.87 -9.59 12.54
C LEU A 69 6.07 -9.59 14.06
N GLN A 70 6.91 -10.50 14.60
CA GLN A 70 7.24 -10.54 16.03
C GLN A 70 8.35 -9.55 16.42
N GLY A 71 8.89 -8.78 15.46
CA GLY A 71 9.98 -7.82 15.71
C GLY A 71 11.35 -8.48 15.92
N GLU A 72 11.50 -9.76 15.57
CA GLU A 72 12.75 -10.52 15.66
C GLU A 72 13.64 -10.34 14.41
N SER A 73 13.07 -9.86 13.31
CA SER A 73 13.76 -9.62 12.05
C SER A 73 13.31 -8.32 11.38
N THR A 74 14.14 -7.80 10.47
CA THR A 74 13.84 -6.61 9.67
C THR A 74 13.04 -6.96 8.42
N ALA A 75 12.04 -6.15 8.10
CA ALA A 75 11.33 -6.21 6.82
C ALA A 75 12.09 -5.54 5.66
N VAL A 76 13.34 -5.12 5.90
CA VAL A 76 14.20 -4.47 4.91
C VAL A 76 15.01 -5.55 4.20
N VAL A 77 14.95 -5.55 2.86
CA VAL A 77 15.81 -6.39 2.03
C VAL A 77 17.28 -6.06 2.28
N ASP A 78 18.10 -7.10 2.43
CA ASP A 78 19.54 -6.97 2.44
C ASP A 78 20.01 -6.44 1.07
N PRO A 79 20.61 -5.22 1.00
CA PRO A 79 21.04 -4.63 -0.25
C PRO A 79 22.19 -5.39 -0.92
N THR A 80 22.83 -6.34 -0.23
CA THR A 80 23.90 -7.18 -0.76
C THR A 80 23.39 -8.39 -1.54
N VAL A 81 22.13 -8.77 -1.33
CA VAL A 81 21.48 -9.88 -2.05
C VAL A 81 20.92 -9.33 -3.36
N VAL A 82 21.75 -9.38 -4.41
CA VAL A 82 21.39 -8.89 -5.74
C VAL A 82 21.05 -10.07 -6.65
N TYR A 83 19.79 -10.15 -7.07
CA TYR A 83 19.41 -11.04 -8.17
C TYR A 83 20.03 -10.51 -9.47
N THR A 84 20.81 -11.36 -10.14
CA THR A 84 21.37 -11.06 -11.46
C THR A 84 20.58 -11.85 -12.51
N PRO A 85 19.76 -11.18 -13.35
CA PRO A 85 18.99 -11.89 -14.35
C PRO A 85 19.92 -12.51 -15.41
N PRO A 86 19.53 -13.64 -16.02
CA PRO A 86 20.35 -14.34 -17.03
C PRO A 86 20.77 -13.47 -18.22
N ASP A 87 20.03 -12.39 -18.47
CA ASP A 87 20.27 -11.44 -19.55
C ASP A 87 21.25 -10.32 -19.23
N ALA A 88 21.53 -10.06 -17.95
CA ALA A 88 22.55 -9.08 -17.53
C ALA A 88 23.94 -9.46 -18.06
N VAL A 89 24.16 -10.75 -18.32
CA VAL A 89 25.42 -11.32 -18.81
C VAL A 89 25.52 -11.32 -20.34
N ASN A 90 24.41 -11.14 -21.07
CA ASN A 90 24.33 -11.35 -22.52
C ASN A 90 23.54 -10.25 -23.26
N LYS A 91 24.01 -8.99 -23.20
CA LYS A 91 23.44 -7.88 -24.01
C LYS A 91 23.60 -8.05 -25.53
N ALA A 92 24.41 -9.01 -25.99
CA ALA A 92 24.78 -9.19 -27.41
C ALA A 92 23.82 -10.08 -28.23
N GLY A 93 22.65 -10.47 -27.71
CA GLY A 93 21.59 -11.06 -28.55
C GLY A 93 20.69 -12.12 -27.92
N ASN A 94 21.06 -12.65 -26.75
CA ASN A 94 20.31 -13.72 -26.06
C ASN A 94 19.72 -13.28 -24.71
N GLY A 95 19.85 -12.00 -24.37
CA GLY A 95 19.29 -11.39 -23.17
C GLY A 95 18.07 -10.54 -23.47
N GLY A 96 17.28 -10.23 -22.43
CA GLY A 96 16.12 -9.37 -22.47
C GLY A 96 14.90 -10.06 -21.89
N LEU A 97 13.90 -9.25 -21.54
CA LEU A 97 12.58 -9.67 -21.05
C LEU A 97 11.95 -10.83 -21.84
N ASN A 98 12.08 -10.77 -23.17
CA ASN A 98 11.47 -11.76 -24.09
C ASN A 98 12.44 -12.87 -24.52
N SER A 99 13.61 -12.99 -23.89
CA SER A 99 14.57 -14.02 -24.22
C SER A 99 14.14 -15.39 -23.68
N PRO A 100 14.52 -16.51 -24.33
CA PRO A 100 14.29 -17.85 -23.79
C PRO A 100 14.93 -18.06 -22.40
N ALA A 101 16.09 -17.42 -22.16
CA ALA A 101 16.77 -17.47 -20.87
C ALA A 101 15.91 -16.84 -19.76
N CYS A 102 15.30 -15.67 -20.03
CA CYS A 102 14.37 -15.04 -19.10
C CYS A 102 13.07 -15.85 -18.93
N GLY A 103 12.56 -16.48 -20.01
CA GLY A 103 11.37 -17.33 -19.94
C GLY A 103 11.57 -18.62 -19.13
N THR A 104 12.82 -19.07 -18.95
CA THR A 104 13.15 -20.27 -18.16
C THR A 104 13.34 -19.93 -16.67
N ASP A 105 13.77 -18.71 -16.37
CA ASP A 105 13.93 -18.24 -14.99
C ASP A 105 12.69 -17.46 -14.54
N THR A 106 11.89 -18.07 -13.66
CA THR A 106 10.66 -17.48 -13.13
C THR A 106 10.86 -16.15 -12.43
N CYS A 107 12.07 -15.85 -11.94
CA CYS A 107 12.40 -14.58 -11.29
C CYS A 107 12.77 -13.47 -12.29
N CYS A 108 13.13 -13.81 -13.53
CA CYS A 108 13.68 -12.85 -14.47
C CYS A 108 12.68 -11.74 -14.82
N ILE A 109 11.41 -12.08 -15.02
CA ILE A 109 10.33 -11.11 -15.27
C ILE A 109 10.25 -10.04 -14.17
N TRP A 110 10.49 -10.43 -12.92
CA TRP A 110 10.43 -9.51 -11.77
C TRP A 110 11.57 -8.51 -11.76
N SER A 111 12.72 -8.82 -12.37
CA SER A 111 13.81 -7.84 -12.54
C SER A 111 13.43 -6.65 -13.43
N TYR A 112 12.41 -6.81 -14.26
CA TYR A 112 11.84 -5.75 -15.10
C TYR A 112 10.65 -5.05 -14.45
N ILE A 113 9.78 -5.82 -13.79
CA ILE A 113 8.57 -5.30 -13.15
C ILE A 113 8.93 -4.46 -11.91
N VAL A 114 9.84 -4.92 -11.06
CA VAL A 114 10.14 -4.25 -9.78
C VAL A 114 10.65 -2.82 -9.98
N PRO A 115 11.63 -2.52 -10.85
CA PRO A 115 12.05 -1.14 -11.09
C PRO A 115 10.91 -0.24 -11.57
N ALA A 116 10.03 -0.76 -12.46
CA ALA A 116 8.86 -0.02 -12.93
C ALA A 116 7.85 0.23 -11.79
N MET A 117 7.63 -0.75 -10.92
CA MET A 117 6.81 -0.59 -9.73
C MET A 117 7.39 0.44 -8.77
N VAL A 118 8.70 0.43 -8.50
CA VAL A 118 9.36 1.40 -7.62
C VAL A 118 9.13 2.83 -8.13
N VAL A 119 9.25 3.06 -9.43
CA VAL A 119 8.94 4.37 -10.04
C VAL A 119 7.47 4.76 -9.84
N ALA A 120 6.53 3.84 -10.08
CA ALA A 120 5.10 4.12 -9.95
C ALA A 120 4.62 4.25 -8.49
N PHE A 121 5.29 3.56 -7.56
CA PHE A 121 4.88 3.43 -6.16
C PHE A 121 5.58 4.42 -5.22
N SER A 122 6.50 5.22 -5.76
CA SER A 122 7.24 6.22 -5.01
C SER A 122 6.74 7.63 -5.29
N GLU A 123 6.62 8.44 -4.24
CA GLU A 123 6.42 9.89 -4.29
C GLU A 123 7.58 10.59 -3.56
N ASN A 124 7.73 11.89 -3.75
CA ASN A 124 8.75 12.72 -3.09
C ASN A 124 10.17 12.11 -3.18
N ASN A 125 10.61 11.80 -4.39
CA ASN A 125 11.93 11.21 -4.66
C ASN A 125 12.20 9.90 -3.90
N GLY A 126 11.18 9.07 -3.69
CA GLY A 126 11.33 7.77 -3.00
C GLY A 126 11.17 7.83 -1.49
N THR A 127 10.90 9.01 -0.91
CA THR A 127 10.75 9.15 0.55
C THR A 127 9.35 8.79 1.05
N ARG A 128 8.35 8.69 0.15
CA ARG A 128 6.98 8.31 0.52
C ARG A 128 6.39 7.30 -0.45
N CYS A 129 5.55 6.41 0.07
CA CYS A 129 4.73 5.51 -0.75
C CYS A 129 3.56 6.28 -1.36
N SER A 130 3.32 6.08 -2.66
CA SER A 130 2.25 6.75 -3.40
C SER A 130 0.86 6.29 -2.97
N ALA A 131 -0.18 7.04 -3.38
CA ALA A 131 -1.57 6.60 -3.21
C ALA A 131 -1.84 5.24 -3.89
N LEU A 132 -1.20 5.00 -5.03
CA LEU A 132 -1.28 3.73 -5.77
C LEU A 132 -0.66 2.59 -4.96
N ALA A 133 0.54 2.79 -4.41
CA ALA A 133 1.23 1.79 -3.59
C ALA A 133 0.39 1.34 -2.40
N ARG A 134 -0.20 2.29 -1.66
CA ARG A 134 -1.06 2.01 -0.51
C ARG A 134 -2.33 1.24 -0.92
N SER A 135 -2.89 1.55 -2.08
CA SER A 135 -4.07 0.86 -2.60
C SER A 135 -3.76 -0.56 -3.04
N ALA A 136 -2.58 -0.80 -3.64
CA ALA A 136 -2.13 -2.13 -4.04
C ALA A 136 -1.95 -3.05 -2.82
N ILE A 137 -1.34 -2.57 -1.73
CA ILE A 137 -1.21 -3.33 -0.48
C ILE A 137 -2.59 -3.73 0.07
N ARG A 138 -3.54 -2.79 0.08
CA ARG A 138 -4.93 -3.08 0.51
C ARG A 138 -5.54 -4.18 -0.34
N ILE A 139 -5.48 -4.06 -1.67
CA ILE A 139 -6.05 -5.07 -2.58
C ILE A 139 -5.39 -6.43 -2.36
N GLY A 140 -4.07 -6.48 -2.19
CA GLY A 140 -3.37 -7.74 -1.89
C GLY A 140 -3.85 -8.41 -0.61
N PHE A 141 -4.13 -7.64 0.45
CA PHE A 141 -4.75 -8.19 1.65
C PHE A 141 -6.16 -8.73 1.38
N HIS A 142 -6.97 -8.00 0.63
CA HIS A 142 -8.32 -8.44 0.26
C HIS A 142 -8.31 -9.70 -0.63
N ASP A 143 -7.30 -9.87 -1.47
CA ASP A 143 -7.12 -11.03 -2.35
C ASP A 143 -6.62 -12.26 -1.59
N ALA A 144 -5.79 -12.07 -0.56
CA ALA A 144 -5.24 -13.17 0.23
C ALA A 144 -6.19 -13.71 1.31
N ALA A 145 -7.18 -12.93 1.75
CA ALA A 145 -8.05 -13.24 2.88
C ALA A 145 -9.25 -14.15 2.54
N VAL A 146 -9.12 -15.02 1.52
CA VAL A 146 -10.18 -15.95 1.08
C VAL A 146 -10.19 -17.22 1.90
#